data_AF-A0AAF3EBG4-F1
#
_entry.id   AF-A0AAF3EBG4-F1
#
_cell.length_a   1.000
_cell.length_b   1.000
_cell.length_c   1.000
_cell.angle_alpha   90.00
_cell.angle_beta   90.00
_cell.angle_gamma   90.00
#
_symmetry.space_group_name_H-M   'P 1'
#
loop_
_entity.id
_entity.type
_entity.pdbx_description
1 polymer ?
#
loop_
_entity_poly.entity_id
_entity_poly.type
_entity_poly.pdbx_seq_one_letter_code
_entity_poly.pdbx_strand_id
1 'polypeptide(L)'
;MNRIPQDVFSSSDDEGPSSSIVQPNMQDFGQKFTNNQTASFLQEAKDNTMGDDESNNIRILIASDIHVGYGEKKKVIDQDASRTLEEVLQIANERKVDMILLGGDLFHESNPTRTCVNKVISLLRKYCMNDNEVFLQFISDPTINFCQSQFDRVNYEDENLNVGLPVFTIHGNHDDMTGKGLTALDPLHEAGLLNLFGKFTETDNYVVSPILLRKGTTSLALYGIGSQRDDRLTRAFQAGTIQFPRPREDTESWFNLLVLHQNRPKRSTLRTTGAYLPDSYLPSFFDFVLWGHEHECKKDLEYVAPSSNLAGDGFFILQPGSTVATSLTKDEALAKHVFLLTVRDRSFKSEPIQLETVRQMVVDELTLDKLPRGVKIPAGGLRPNDANKPFHDELIITNKIKMMIEKAIRERRPRQPQLPLLRLKVTYQDEWAQLLPLNARRVGMSFVDLVANPAEMLTIRRIKTLKEKKPEKEGAVLAASERLTSVENMVSEAYKGEPLEDRLTVLTDAFMAETLKLCTEGEDDSAQSTKHINTQLEESIAKQISTLTDTVNRQASQRLEQIKQHKTIRIDSNLIEREIRSTLQHIKAKNYEKDYVDNISDTNRENFSQEDDSMMETSDSSCD
;
A
#
# COMPACT_ATOMS: atom_id res chain seq x y z
N MET A 1 -51.25 49.92 -37.38
CA MET A 1 -52.31 49.42 -38.27
C MET A 1 -51.66 48.69 -39.43
N ASN A 2 -52.02 47.41 -39.59
CA ASN A 2 -51.93 46.56 -40.79
C ASN A 2 -50.54 46.19 -41.33
N ARG A 3 -50.28 45.00 -41.88
CA ARG A 3 -50.80 43.61 -41.82
C ARG A 3 -49.98 42.86 -42.90
N ILE A 4 -49.63 41.60 -42.65
CA ILE A 4 -49.11 40.58 -43.60
C ILE A 4 -50.12 40.36 -44.75
N PRO A 5 -49.76 39.92 -45.98
CA PRO A 5 -49.77 38.48 -46.41
C PRO A 5 -48.66 38.08 -47.44
N GLN A 6 -48.05 36.87 -47.40
CA GLN A 6 -48.44 35.52 -47.90
C GLN A 6 -48.29 35.22 -49.41
N ASP A 7 -47.46 34.18 -49.66
CA ASP A 7 -47.63 32.96 -50.50
C ASP A 7 -48.11 33.01 -51.96
N VAL A 8 -47.35 32.33 -52.85
CA VAL A 8 -47.89 31.47 -53.94
C VAL A 8 -46.93 30.30 -54.24
N PHE A 9 -47.48 29.08 -54.21
CA PHE A 9 -46.95 27.77 -54.65
C PHE A 9 -47.20 27.51 -56.15
N SER A 10 -46.39 26.66 -56.81
CA SER A 10 -46.86 25.71 -57.85
C SER A 10 -45.87 24.54 -58.04
N SER A 11 -46.36 23.44 -58.60
CA SER A 11 -46.16 22.04 -58.19
C SER A 11 -45.68 21.10 -59.32
N SER A 12 -45.64 19.79 -59.00
CA SER A 12 -45.48 18.54 -59.79
C SER A 12 -44.06 17.99 -59.95
N ASP A 13 -43.77 16.67 -59.92
CA ASP A 13 -44.29 15.42 -59.30
C ASP A 13 -43.51 14.30 -60.05
N ASP A 14 -42.82 13.36 -59.37
CA ASP A 14 -43.01 11.90 -59.58
C ASP A 14 -42.05 10.97 -58.78
N GLU A 15 -42.72 9.99 -58.13
CA GLU A 15 -42.42 8.60 -57.70
C GLU A 15 -41.18 8.17 -56.86
N GLY A 16 -41.47 7.43 -55.76
CA GLY A 16 -40.54 6.75 -54.81
C GLY A 16 -40.18 5.29 -55.22
N PRO A 17 -39.85 4.32 -54.31
CA PRO A 17 -39.98 4.31 -52.84
C PRO A 17 -38.81 3.67 -52.01
N SER A 18 -38.92 3.83 -50.67
CA SER A 18 -38.51 2.93 -49.57
C SER A 18 -37.02 2.60 -49.31
N SER A 19 -36.49 3.01 -48.14
CA SER A 19 -36.29 2.13 -46.96
C SER A 19 -35.25 2.67 -45.94
N SER A 20 -35.60 2.53 -44.65
CA SER A 20 -34.77 2.57 -43.44
C SER A 20 -33.92 3.81 -43.13
N ILE A 21 -34.38 4.58 -42.15
CA ILE A 21 -33.58 5.46 -41.30
C ILE A 21 -32.67 4.58 -40.44
N VAL A 22 -31.35 4.73 -40.61
CA VAL A 22 -30.32 4.25 -39.67
C VAL A 22 -29.53 5.48 -39.23
N GLN A 23 -29.51 5.74 -37.92
CA GLN A 23 -28.68 6.77 -37.31
C GLN A 23 -27.19 6.49 -37.57
N PRO A 24 -26.36 7.48 -38.00
CA PRO A 24 -24.92 7.30 -38.00
C PRO A 24 -24.37 7.45 -36.59
N ASN A 25 -23.60 6.44 -36.17
CA ASN A 25 -22.79 6.39 -34.97
C ASN A 25 -21.93 7.66 -34.79
N MET A 26 -21.96 8.23 -33.57
CA MET A 26 -20.95 9.16 -33.07
C MET A 26 -19.64 8.39 -32.78
N GLN A 27 -18.92 8.01 -33.83
CA GLN A 27 -17.53 7.53 -33.76
C GLN A 27 -16.79 8.04 -35.00
N ASP A 28 -16.69 9.35 -35.20
CA ASP A 28 -15.78 9.89 -36.23
C ASP A 28 -15.40 11.37 -36.07
N PHE A 29 -15.24 11.85 -34.84
CA PHE A 29 -14.75 13.23 -34.57
C PHE A 29 -13.62 13.28 -33.52
N GLY A 30 -12.87 12.18 -33.36
CA GLY A 30 -11.85 12.02 -32.32
C GLY A 30 -10.48 11.60 -32.83
N GLN A 31 -10.08 11.94 -34.05
CA GLN A 31 -8.70 11.69 -34.53
C GLN A 31 -8.32 12.75 -35.56
N LYS A 32 -7.98 13.97 -35.12
CA LYS A 32 -7.26 14.94 -35.96
C LYS A 32 -6.64 16.11 -35.20
N PHE A 33 -6.20 15.92 -33.97
CA PHE A 33 -5.23 16.82 -33.34
C PHE A 33 -4.31 16.00 -32.43
N THR A 34 -3.04 16.36 -32.42
CA THR A 34 -1.92 15.79 -31.63
C THR A 34 -1.21 14.57 -32.22
N ASN A 35 -0.08 14.85 -32.88
CA ASN A 35 1.12 13.99 -32.96
C ASN A 35 2.33 14.80 -33.43
N ASN A 36 2.12 15.89 -34.17
CA ASN A 36 3.22 16.73 -34.67
C ASN A 36 3.72 17.80 -33.68
N GLN A 37 2.89 18.28 -32.75
CA GLN A 37 3.33 19.29 -31.75
C GLN A 37 4.00 18.65 -30.53
N THR A 38 3.52 17.49 -30.05
CA THR A 38 4.21 16.70 -29.03
C THR A 38 5.58 16.20 -29.50
N ALA A 39 5.69 15.86 -30.79
CA ALA A 39 6.98 15.53 -31.39
C ALA A 39 7.91 16.74 -31.47
N SER A 40 7.44 17.95 -31.80
CA SER A 40 8.32 19.13 -31.88
C SER A 40 8.83 19.59 -30.51
N PHE A 41 8.01 19.52 -29.45
CA PHE A 41 8.46 19.80 -28.08
C PHE A 41 9.45 18.75 -27.56
N LEU A 42 9.24 17.46 -27.88
CA LEU A 42 10.19 16.39 -27.54
C LEU A 42 11.47 16.43 -28.39
N GLN A 43 11.41 17.03 -29.58
CA GLN A 43 12.56 17.25 -30.46
C GLN A 43 13.38 18.47 -30.00
N GLU A 44 12.73 19.57 -29.60
CA GLU A 44 13.40 20.73 -28.99
C GLU A 44 14.03 20.39 -27.63
N ALA A 45 13.43 19.47 -26.86
CA ALA A 45 14.04 18.93 -25.64
C ALA A 45 15.21 17.94 -25.90
N LYS A 46 15.33 17.39 -27.12
CA LYS A 46 16.41 16.47 -27.52
C LYS A 46 17.54 17.14 -28.30
N ASP A 47 17.27 18.24 -29.01
CA ASP A 47 18.22 18.92 -29.90
C ASP A 47 18.77 20.24 -29.36
N ASN A 48 18.50 20.60 -28.09
CA ASN A 48 19.27 21.63 -27.42
C ASN A 48 20.60 21.03 -26.95
N THR A 49 21.63 21.13 -27.80
CA THR A 49 23.02 20.92 -27.41
C THR A 49 23.32 21.88 -26.26
N MET A 50 23.23 21.37 -25.03
CA MET A 50 23.66 22.04 -23.81
C MET A 50 25.07 22.57 -24.05
N GLY A 51 25.22 23.89 -24.21
CA GLY A 51 26.53 24.52 -24.36
C GLY A 51 27.47 24.11 -23.23
N ASP A 52 28.75 23.95 -23.56
CA ASP A 52 29.87 23.36 -22.81
C ASP A 52 30.16 23.92 -21.39
N ASP A 53 29.33 24.80 -20.83
CA ASP A 53 29.54 25.35 -19.49
C ASP A 53 28.80 24.54 -18.40
N GLU A 54 29.38 23.40 -18.02
CA GLU A 54 28.90 22.53 -16.93
C GLU A 54 28.80 23.24 -15.56
N SER A 55 29.38 24.44 -15.41
CA SER A 55 29.37 25.18 -14.14
C SER A 55 27.96 25.61 -13.70
N ASN A 56 27.04 25.81 -14.65
CA ASN A 56 25.66 26.19 -14.38
C ASN A 56 24.69 25.00 -14.26
N ASN A 57 25.17 23.75 -14.43
CA ASN A 57 24.32 22.57 -14.36
C ASN A 57 24.20 22.07 -12.92
N ILE A 58 22.99 22.00 -12.38
CA ILE A 58 22.72 21.31 -11.11
C ILE A 58 22.44 19.84 -11.41
N ARG A 59 23.34 18.95 -11.00
CA ARG A 59 23.26 17.51 -11.20
C ARG A 59 22.78 16.83 -9.93
N ILE A 60 21.61 16.20 -9.98
CA ILE A 60 20.92 15.60 -8.85
C ILE A 60 20.78 14.11 -9.11
N LEU A 61 21.31 13.26 -8.22
CA LEU A 61 20.98 11.84 -8.24
C LEU A 61 19.69 11.60 -7.44
N ILE A 62 18.66 11.08 -8.09
CA ILE A 62 17.36 10.80 -7.51
C ILE A 62 17.23 9.30 -7.22
N ALA A 63 16.81 8.99 -6.00
CA ALA A 63 16.38 7.65 -5.57
C ALA A 63 15.19 7.77 -4.59
N SER A 64 14.46 6.69 -4.37
CA SER A 64 13.38 6.63 -3.37
C SER A 64 13.24 5.22 -2.83
N ASP A 65 12.59 5.06 -1.69
CA ASP A 65 12.14 3.76 -1.18
C ASP A 65 13.30 2.75 -1.13
N ILE A 66 14.34 3.13 -0.39
CA ILE A 66 15.56 2.32 -0.24
C ILE A 66 15.32 1.16 0.73
N HIS A 67 14.48 1.37 1.76
CA HIS A 67 14.04 0.35 2.70
C HIS A 67 15.20 -0.41 3.35
N VAL A 68 16.23 0.30 3.82
CA VAL A 68 17.31 -0.32 4.59
C VAL A 68 16.74 -0.99 5.84
N GLY A 69 17.03 -2.29 5.98
CA GLY A 69 16.47 -3.16 7.02
C GLY A 69 15.40 -4.13 6.51
N TYR A 70 14.91 -3.96 5.29
CA TYR A 70 14.03 -4.95 4.68
C TYR A 70 14.73 -6.31 4.61
N GLY A 71 14.09 -7.34 5.16
CA GLY A 71 14.62 -8.70 5.14
C GLY A 71 15.79 -8.95 6.09
N GLU A 72 16.10 -8.06 7.05
CA GLU A 72 17.24 -8.20 7.97
C GLU A 72 17.28 -9.57 8.71
N LYS A 73 16.11 -10.13 9.02
CA LYS A 73 16.00 -11.45 9.69
C LYS A 73 16.18 -12.65 8.73
N LYS A 74 16.22 -12.41 7.43
CA LYS A 74 16.29 -13.44 6.37
C LYS A 74 17.73 -13.50 5.84
N LYS A 75 18.51 -14.49 6.30
CA LYS A 75 19.96 -14.68 6.00
C LYS A 75 20.41 -14.51 4.55
N VAL A 76 19.53 -14.74 3.57
CA VAL A 76 19.88 -14.66 2.15
C VAL A 76 19.75 -13.23 1.61
N ILE A 77 18.83 -12.42 2.16
CA ILE A 77 18.46 -11.09 1.64
C ILE A 77 18.74 -9.95 2.62
N ASP A 78 19.25 -10.26 3.82
CA ASP A 78 19.52 -9.34 4.93
C ASP A 78 20.36 -8.12 4.54
N GLN A 79 21.26 -8.27 3.57
CA GLN A 79 22.15 -7.21 3.11
C GLN A 79 21.71 -6.51 1.84
N ASP A 80 20.66 -6.98 1.16
CA ASP A 80 20.30 -6.51 -0.20
C ASP A 80 20.08 -5.00 -0.24
N ALA A 81 19.20 -4.47 0.62
CA ALA A 81 18.90 -3.03 0.66
C ALA A 81 20.16 -2.19 0.96
N SER A 82 21.01 -2.64 1.90
CA SER A 82 22.23 -1.92 2.24
C SER A 82 23.29 -1.94 1.14
N ARG A 83 23.37 -3.02 0.37
CA ARG A 83 24.28 -3.13 -0.80
C ARG A 83 23.80 -2.25 -1.93
N THR A 84 22.49 -2.18 -2.14
CA THR A 84 21.93 -1.28 -3.14
C THR A 84 22.08 0.18 -2.74
N LEU A 85 21.91 0.55 -1.46
CA LEU A 85 22.27 1.89 -0.99
C LEU A 85 23.73 2.23 -1.28
N GLU A 86 24.65 1.29 -1.03
CA GLU A 86 26.07 1.48 -1.35
C GLU A 86 26.29 1.69 -2.86
N GLU A 87 25.59 0.96 -3.72
CA GLU A 87 25.60 1.17 -5.17
C GLU A 87 25.09 2.57 -5.55
N VAL A 88 23.97 3.03 -4.97
CA VAL A 88 23.44 4.39 -5.23
C VAL A 88 24.48 5.45 -4.89
N LEU A 89 25.15 5.33 -3.75
CA LEU A 89 26.20 6.26 -3.33
C LEU A 89 27.47 6.18 -4.19
N GLN A 90 27.81 4.99 -4.70
CA GLN A 90 28.88 4.82 -5.70
C GLN A 90 28.54 5.53 -6.99
N ILE A 91 27.33 5.33 -7.52
CA ILE A 91 26.86 6.00 -8.74
C ILE A 91 26.92 7.53 -8.58
N ALA A 92 26.50 8.06 -7.41
CA ALA A 92 26.55 9.49 -7.14
C ALA A 92 27.97 10.07 -7.26
N ASN A 93 28.95 9.39 -6.66
CA ASN A 93 30.35 9.78 -6.72
C ASN A 93 30.94 9.60 -8.14
N GLU A 94 30.69 8.46 -8.79
CA GLU A 94 31.17 8.17 -10.15
C GLU A 94 30.63 9.17 -11.17
N ARG A 95 29.37 9.59 -11.00
CA ARG A 95 28.71 10.58 -11.86
C ARG A 95 28.96 12.02 -11.43
N LYS A 96 29.74 12.26 -10.37
CA LYS A 96 30.08 13.59 -9.85
C LYS A 96 28.86 14.50 -9.75
N VAL A 97 27.81 14.00 -9.10
CA VAL A 97 26.58 14.77 -8.89
C VAL A 97 26.82 15.83 -7.82
N ASP A 98 26.07 16.93 -7.88
CA ASP A 98 26.15 18.01 -6.89
C ASP A 98 25.40 17.68 -5.60
N MET A 99 24.35 16.87 -5.70
CA MET A 99 23.57 16.40 -4.54
C MET A 99 22.83 15.11 -4.82
N ILE A 100 22.44 14.41 -3.75
CA ILE A 100 21.49 13.29 -3.80
C ILE A 100 20.14 13.78 -3.27
N LEU A 101 19.05 13.41 -3.95
CA LEU A 101 17.68 13.68 -3.53
C LEU A 101 16.92 12.38 -3.32
N LEU A 102 16.46 12.16 -2.09
CA LEU A 102 15.71 10.97 -1.69
C LEU A 102 14.22 11.26 -1.51
N GLY A 103 13.39 10.42 -2.11
CA GLY A 103 11.92 10.54 -2.08
C GLY A 103 11.24 9.97 -0.82
N GLY A 104 11.98 9.61 0.22
CA GLY A 104 11.46 8.99 1.46
C GLY A 104 11.73 7.49 1.57
N ASP A 105 11.35 6.90 2.70
CA ASP A 105 11.56 5.48 3.06
C ASP A 105 13.02 5.03 2.88
N LEU A 106 13.95 5.76 3.50
CA LEU A 106 15.34 5.32 3.60
C LEU A 106 15.44 4.06 4.47
N PHE A 107 14.67 4.00 5.56
CA PHE A 107 14.56 2.84 6.42
C PHE A 107 13.24 2.10 6.21
N HIS A 108 13.27 0.77 6.36
CA HIS A 108 12.07 -0.06 6.26
C HIS A 108 11.21 -0.07 7.54
N GLU A 109 11.81 0.28 8.68
CA GLU A 109 11.13 0.27 9.98
C GLU A 109 11.28 1.66 10.60
N SER A 110 10.25 2.14 11.28
CA SER A 110 10.28 3.46 11.94
C SER A 110 11.24 3.49 13.11
N ASN A 111 11.50 2.32 13.70
CA ASN A 111 12.56 2.09 14.68
C ASN A 111 13.58 1.10 14.10
N PRO A 112 14.47 1.57 13.20
CA PRO A 112 15.46 0.70 12.58
C PRO A 112 16.41 0.10 13.62
N THR A 113 16.90 -1.10 13.36
CA THR A 113 17.85 -1.75 14.27
C THR A 113 19.17 -0.96 14.31
N ARG A 114 19.93 -1.12 15.40
CA ARG A 114 21.28 -0.54 15.53
C ARG A 114 22.19 -0.94 14.36
N THR A 115 22.03 -2.16 13.85
CA THR A 115 22.78 -2.66 12.69
C THR A 115 22.46 -1.85 11.44
N CYS A 116 21.17 -1.65 11.15
CA CYS A 116 20.72 -0.86 10.00
C CYS A 116 21.21 0.59 10.09
N VAL A 117 20.99 1.25 11.22
CA VAL A 117 21.44 2.64 11.45
C VAL A 117 22.95 2.75 11.29
N ASN A 118 23.72 1.86 11.93
CA ASN A 118 25.17 1.88 11.83
C ASN A 118 25.67 1.68 10.39
N LYS A 119 25.00 0.82 9.62
CA LYS A 119 25.33 0.58 8.21
C LYS A 119 25.06 1.82 7.36
N VAL A 120 23.92 2.48 7.53
CA VAL A 120 23.59 3.73 6.83
C VAL A 120 24.59 4.83 7.18
N ILE A 121 24.88 5.05 8.47
CA ILE A 121 25.88 6.03 8.93
C ILE A 121 27.24 5.76 8.28
N SER A 122 27.68 4.51 8.30
CA SER A 122 28.98 4.12 7.74
C SER A 122 29.06 4.38 6.24
N LEU A 123 27.98 4.13 5.51
CA LEU A 123 27.91 4.36 4.07
C LEU A 123 27.87 5.87 3.74
N LEU A 124 26.99 6.64 4.39
CA LEU A 124 26.93 8.09 4.21
C LEU A 124 28.28 8.75 4.55
N ARG A 125 28.90 8.37 5.67
CA ARG A 125 30.23 8.89 6.01
C ARG A 125 31.30 8.52 4.98
N LYS A 126 31.27 7.30 4.45
CA LYS A 126 32.26 6.82 3.47
C LYS A 126 32.16 7.53 2.12
N TYR A 127 30.94 7.85 1.67
CA TYR A 127 30.70 8.35 0.32
C TYR A 127 30.33 9.83 0.25
N CYS A 128 29.88 10.45 1.35
CA CYS A 128 29.41 11.83 1.36
C CYS A 128 30.32 12.81 2.10
N MET A 129 31.16 12.33 3.03
CA MET A 129 32.17 13.15 3.71
C MET A 129 33.51 12.99 3.00
N ASN A 130 33.92 14.00 2.24
CA ASN A 130 35.10 14.00 1.40
C ASN A 130 35.49 15.46 1.04
N ASP A 131 36.66 15.64 0.43
CA ASP A 131 37.23 16.96 0.10
C ASP A 131 36.67 17.59 -1.19
N ASN A 132 35.57 17.07 -1.75
CA ASN A 132 34.95 17.68 -2.93
C ASN A 132 34.33 19.03 -2.54
N GLU A 133 34.59 20.07 -3.35
CA GLU A 133 33.93 21.36 -3.17
C GLU A 133 32.44 21.27 -3.54
N VAL A 134 31.57 21.77 -2.66
CA VAL A 134 30.13 21.89 -2.92
C VAL A 134 29.85 23.26 -3.52
N PHE A 135 29.51 23.30 -4.81
CA PHE A 135 29.21 24.55 -5.54
C PHE A 135 27.77 25.04 -5.38
N LEU A 136 26.93 24.29 -4.65
CA LEU A 136 25.55 24.67 -4.35
C LEU A 136 25.55 25.73 -3.25
N GLN A 137 24.95 26.88 -3.53
CA GLN A 137 24.72 27.94 -2.55
C GLN A 137 23.35 27.76 -1.92
N PHE A 138 23.25 27.82 -0.59
CA PHE A 138 22.00 27.82 0.14
C PHE A 138 21.49 29.27 0.30
N ILE A 139 20.34 29.60 -0.28
CA ILE A 139 19.79 30.97 -0.32
C ILE A 139 18.65 31.17 0.68
N SER A 140 17.84 30.13 0.91
CA SER A 140 16.70 30.22 1.83
C SER A 140 17.14 30.28 3.29
N ASP A 141 16.21 30.59 4.19
CA ASP A 141 16.46 30.61 5.63
C ASP A 141 16.49 29.17 6.19
N PRO A 142 17.66 28.65 6.63
CA PRO A 142 17.78 27.30 7.13
C PRO A 142 16.95 27.06 8.39
N THR A 143 16.67 28.08 9.20
CA THR A 143 15.87 27.95 10.43
C THR A 143 14.41 27.62 10.14
N ILE A 144 13.91 28.04 8.97
CA ILE A 144 12.57 27.71 8.49
C ILE A 144 12.58 26.32 7.86
N ASN A 145 13.59 26.03 7.03
CA ASN A 145 13.66 24.76 6.29
C ASN A 145 13.99 23.55 7.20
N PHE A 146 14.74 23.79 8.28
CA PHE A 146 15.20 22.79 9.25
C PHE A 146 14.71 23.14 10.66
N CYS A 147 13.47 23.59 10.81
CA CYS A 147 12.90 24.04 12.09
C CYS A 147 12.88 22.95 13.18
N GLN A 148 13.00 21.68 12.81
CA GLN A 148 13.16 20.56 13.72
C GLN A 148 14.57 20.40 14.31
N SER A 149 15.57 21.04 13.69
CA SER A 149 16.99 20.88 14.01
C SER A 149 17.45 21.87 15.08
N GLN A 150 18.46 21.51 15.87
CA GLN A 150 19.19 22.47 16.71
C GLN A 150 20.24 23.27 15.90
N PHE A 151 20.56 22.83 14.69
CA PHE A 151 21.53 23.48 13.82
C PHE A 151 20.81 24.34 12.77
N ASP A 152 21.12 25.64 12.76
CA ASP A 152 20.55 26.66 11.88
C ASP A 152 21.28 26.79 10.54
N ARG A 153 21.77 25.67 10.00
CA ARG A 153 22.53 25.63 8.73
C ARG A 153 22.36 24.30 8.02
N VAL A 154 22.62 24.30 6.72
CA VAL A 154 22.71 23.08 5.92
C VAL A 154 24.02 22.35 6.22
N ASN A 155 24.02 21.02 6.14
CA ASN A 155 25.15 20.23 6.66
C ASN A 155 26.51 20.50 6.01
N TYR A 156 26.56 20.94 4.75
CA TYR A 156 27.80 21.26 4.04
C TYR A 156 28.31 22.69 4.28
N GLU A 157 27.54 23.51 4.99
CA GLU A 157 27.98 24.83 5.49
C GLU A 157 28.40 24.76 6.97
N ASP A 158 28.41 23.57 7.59
CA ASP A 158 28.92 23.41 8.95
C ASP A 158 30.45 23.37 8.97
N GLU A 159 31.06 24.32 9.69
CA GLU A 159 32.51 24.47 9.79
C GLU A 159 33.23 23.23 10.39
N ASN A 160 32.51 22.37 11.12
CA ASN A 160 33.06 21.19 11.77
C ASN A 160 32.90 19.91 10.93
N LEU A 161 32.15 19.97 9.83
CA LEU A 161 31.83 18.82 9.00
C LEU A 161 32.30 19.04 7.56
N ASN A 162 33.18 18.16 7.09
CA ASN A 162 33.62 18.17 5.71
C ASN A 162 32.67 17.32 4.84
N VAL A 163 31.56 17.93 4.40
CA VAL A 163 30.57 17.29 3.53
C VAL A 163 30.83 17.73 2.08
N GLY A 164 31.25 16.79 1.24
CA GLY A 164 31.49 17.04 -0.19
C GLY A 164 30.38 16.53 -1.12
N LEU A 165 29.38 15.82 -0.59
CA LEU A 165 28.20 15.41 -1.33
C LEU A 165 26.95 15.46 -0.43
N PRO A 166 26.17 16.55 -0.48
CA PRO A 166 24.98 16.68 0.36
C PRO A 166 23.84 15.76 -0.09
N VAL A 167 23.13 15.21 0.90
CA VAL A 167 21.95 14.36 0.71
C VAL A 167 20.74 15.08 1.26
N PHE A 168 19.72 15.31 0.45
CA PHE A 168 18.44 15.87 0.86
C PHE A 168 17.38 14.79 0.82
N THR A 169 16.52 14.72 1.83
CA THR A 169 15.46 13.71 1.92
C THR A 169 14.22 14.26 2.60
N ILE A 170 13.05 13.81 2.15
CA ILE A 170 11.84 13.83 2.97
C ILE A 170 11.75 12.51 3.76
N HIS A 171 10.86 12.44 4.74
CA HIS A 171 10.49 11.15 5.35
C HIS A 171 9.34 10.51 4.57
N GLY A 172 9.31 9.19 4.52
CA GLY A 172 8.24 8.37 3.99
C GLY A 172 7.30 7.85 5.09
N ASN A 173 6.53 6.80 4.79
CA ASN A 173 5.57 6.20 5.71
C ASN A 173 6.17 5.10 6.60
N HIS A 174 7.36 4.59 6.27
CA HIS A 174 8.08 3.63 7.09
C HIS A 174 9.05 4.31 8.06
N ASP A 175 9.72 5.39 7.66
CA ASP A 175 10.54 6.23 8.52
C ASP A 175 9.77 7.46 9.06
N ASP A 176 8.48 7.26 9.34
CA ASP A 176 7.57 8.29 9.83
C ASP A 176 7.87 8.79 11.25
N MET A 177 7.11 9.79 11.68
CA MET A 177 7.22 10.37 13.02
C MET A 177 6.64 9.43 14.08
N THR A 178 7.49 9.00 15.01
CA THR A 178 7.09 8.19 16.17
C THR A 178 7.24 8.95 17.50
N GLY A 179 6.52 8.47 18.52
CA GLY A 179 6.62 8.97 19.89
C GLY A 179 6.36 10.48 20.00
N LYS A 180 7.43 11.25 20.26
CA LYS A 180 7.37 12.71 20.44
C LYS A 180 7.50 13.52 19.13
N GLY A 181 7.36 12.87 17.97
CA GLY A 181 7.47 13.52 16.65
C GLY A 181 8.85 13.41 16.00
N LEU A 182 9.67 12.43 16.42
CA LEU A 182 10.95 12.14 15.78
C LEU A 182 10.80 11.00 14.77
N THR A 183 11.44 11.17 13.63
CA THR A 183 11.63 10.18 12.57
C THR A 183 12.93 9.43 12.78
N ALA A 184 13.11 8.31 12.08
CA ALA A 184 14.39 7.61 12.02
C ALA A 184 15.51 8.45 11.36
N LEU A 185 15.15 9.52 10.66
CA LEU A 185 16.06 10.40 9.92
C LEU A 185 16.59 11.57 10.77
N ASP A 186 15.84 12.01 11.79
CA ASP A 186 16.25 13.13 12.65
C ASP A 186 17.64 12.91 13.28
N PRO A 187 18.01 11.72 13.82
CA PRO A 187 19.36 11.49 14.32
C PRO A 187 20.46 11.58 13.26
N LEU A 188 20.16 11.24 12.00
CA LEU A 188 21.11 11.35 10.90
C LEU A 188 21.26 12.81 10.44
N HIS A 189 20.18 13.59 10.52
CA HIS A 189 20.18 15.02 10.26
C HIS A 189 21.00 15.77 11.31
N GLU A 190 20.73 15.52 12.60
CA GLU A 190 21.46 16.11 13.73
C GLU A 190 22.95 15.71 13.74
N ALA A 191 23.29 14.54 13.19
CA ALA A 191 24.69 14.12 13.00
C ALA A 191 25.35 14.75 11.76
N GLY A 192 24.63 15.56 10.98
CA GLY A 192 25.10 16.23 9.77
C GLY A 192 25.33 15.30 8.57
N LEU A 193 24.76 14.09 8.58
CA LEU A 193 24.93 13.10 7.51
C LEU A 193 23.95 13.29 6.35
N LEU A 194 22.82 13.96 6.59
CA LEU A 194 21.80 14.29 5.59
C LEU A 194 21.02 15.55 5.99
N ASN A 195 20.26 16.10 5.06
CA ASN A 195 19.37 17.24 5.24
C ASN A 195 17.91 16.76 5.15
N LEU A 196 17.23 16.66 6.29
CA LEU A 196 15.82 16.29 6.36
C LEU A 196 14.97 17.55 6.17
N PHE A 197 14.06 17.54 5.20
CA PHE A 197 13.17 18.68 4.93
C PHE A 197 11.73 18.22 4.67
N GLY A 198 10.80 19.17 4.55
CA GLY A 198 9.39 18.87 4.25
C GLY A 198 8.64 18.15 5.38
N LYS A 199 9.13 18.26 6.62
CA LYS A 199 8.48 17.72 7.83
C LYS A 199 7.48 18.75 8.37
N PHE A 200 6.28 18.29 8.74
CA PHE A 200 5.23 19.15 9.30
C PHE A 200 5.01 18.81 10.77
N THR A 201 5.01 19.83 11.64
CA THR A 201 4.64 19.71 13.05
C THR A 201 3.12 19.80 13.24
N GLU A 202 2.47 20.67 12.47
CA GLU A 202 1.02 20.83 12.47
C GLU A 202 0.34 19.80 11.58
N THR A 203 -0.83 19.34 12.02
CA THR A 203 -1.55 18.25 11.35
C THR A 203 -2.45 18.72 10.22
N ASP A 204 -3.02 19.93 10.33
CA ASP A 204 -4.10 20.41 9.46
C ASP A 204 -3.74 21.65 8.64
N ASN A 205 -2.55 22.22 8.87
CA ASN A 205 -2.07 23.41 8.19
C ASN A 205 -0.70 23.12 7.55
N TYR A 206 -0.65 23.21 6.23
CA TYR A 206 0.54 22.86 5.45
C TYR A 206 1.11 24.12 4.81
N VAL A 207 2.21 24.62 5.36
CA VAL A 207 3.03 25.67 4.73
C VAL A 207 4.29 25.00 4.17
N VAL A 208 4.33 24.85 2.85
CA VAL A 208 5.41 24.13 2.16
C VAL A 208 6.47 25.12 1.70
N SER A 209 7.34 25.54 2.62
CA SER A 209 8.44 26.46 2.33
C SER A 209 9.54 25.79 1.49
N PRO A 210 9.98 26.38 0.37
CA PRO A 210 11.03 25.79 -0.45
C PRO A 210 12.42 25.95 0.18
N ILE A 211 13.29 24.99 -0.10
CA ILE A 211 14.74 25.18 -0.01
C ILE A 211 15.19 25.84 -1.33
N LEU A 212 15.88 26.97 -1.24
CA LEU A 212 16.36 27.71 -2.40
C LEU A 212 17.85 27.44 -2.59
N LEU A 213 18.19 26.81 -3.70
CA LEU A 213 19.58 26.47 -4.08
C LEU A 213 19.97 27.20 -5.36
N ARG A 214 21.23 27.61 -5.46
CA ARG A 214 21.78 28.20 -6.69
C ARG A 214 23.15 27.64 -7.03
N LYS A 215 23.39 27.42 -8.32
CA LYS A 215 24.70 27.06 -8.87
C LYS A 215 24.94 27.87 -10.14
N GLY A 216 25.91 28.78 -10.08
CA GLY A 216 26.12 29.74 -11.17
C GLY A 216 24.85 30.56 -11.42
N THR A 217 24.31 30.51 -12.64
CA THR A 217 23.05 31.20 -13.00
C THR A 217 21.79 30.40 -12.69
N THR A 218 21.88 29.08 -12.57
CA THR A 218 20.71 28.21 -12.36
C THR A 218 20.23 28.28 -10.92
N SER A 219 18.91 28.50 -10.75
CA SER A 219 18.25 28.60 -9.45
C SER A 219 17.17 27.51 -9.31
N LEU A 220 17.21 26.76 -8.22
CA LEU A 220 16.35 25.62 -7.91
C LEU A 220 15.54 25.90 -6.64
N ALA A 221 14.22 25.81 -6.74
CA ALA A 221 13.30 25.86 -5.60
C ALA A 221 12.80 24.44 -5.30
N LEU A 222 13.34 23.85 -4.24
CA LEU A 222 13.06 22.48 -3.81
C LEU A 222 11.98 22.46 -2.72
N TYR A 223 10.80 21.97 -3.09
CA TYR A 223 9.65 21.78 -2.21
C TYR A 223 9.56 20.32 -1.76
N GLY A 224 9.15 20.09 -0.52
CA GLY A 224 9.05 18.75 0.05
C GLY A 224 7.79 18.57 0.88
N ILE A 225 7.09 17.47 0.67
CA ILE A 225 5.98 17.02 1.52
C ILE A 225 6.32 15.61 2.00
N GLY A 226 6.85 15.51 3.23
CA GLY A 226 7.04 14.24 3.92
C GLY A 226 5.72 13.49 4.05
N SER A 227 5.78 12.17 4.17
CA SER A 227 4.57 11.33 4.12
C SER A 227 3.51 11.79 5.13
N GLN A 228 2.29 11.88 4.63
CA GLN A 228 1.07 12.24 5.34
C GLN A 228 0.03 11.17 5.05
N ARG A 229 -0.99 11.05 5.91
CA ARG A 229 -2.13 10.19 5.59
C ARG A 229 -2.80 10.67 4.30
N ASP A 230 -2.91 9.81 3.30
CA ASP A 230 -3.43 10.16 1.96
C ASP A 230 -4.75 10.92 2.05
N ASP A 231 -5.72 10.39 2.82
CA ASP A 231 -7.04 11.02 2.97
C ASP A 231 -6.99 12.43 3.55
N ARG A 232 -6.02 12.72 4.42
CA ARG A 232 -5.87 14.04 5.04
C ARG A 232 -5.28 15.01 4.03
N LEU A 233 -4.17 14.61 3.40
CA LEU A 233 -3.48 15.44 2.43
C LEU A 233 -4.40 15.75 1.22
N THR A 234 -5.12 14.74 0.72
CA THR A 234 -6.08 14.91 -0.38
C THR A 234 -7.20 15.89 -0.02
N ARG A 235 -7.73 15.84 1.21
CA ARG A 235 -8.72 16.84 1.67
C ARG A 235 -8.13 18.25 1.78
N ALA A 236 -6.88 18.38 2.23
CA ALA A 236 -6.21 19.68 2.33
C ALA A 236 -6.00 20.31 0.93
N PHE A 237 -5.60 19.51 -0.06
CA PHE A 237 -5.54 19.93 -1.46
C PHE A 237 -6.93 20.32 -1.99
N GLN A 238 -7.96 19.50 -1.76
CA GLN A 238 -9.34 19.80 -2.19
C GLN A 238 -9.87 21.10 -1.59
N ALA A 239 -9.56 21.36 -0.31
CA ALA A 239 -9.97 22.55 0.41
C ALA A 239 -9.13 23.79 0.06
N GLY A 240 -8.02 23.63 -0.66
CA GLY A 240 -7.09 24.73 -0.98
C GLY A 240 -6.39 25.31 0.24
N THR A 241 -6.21 24.53 1.31
CA THR A 241 -5.62 25.00 2.57
C THR A 241 -4.09 24.94 2.59
N ILE A 242 -3.48 24.27 1.60
CA ILE A 242 -2.03 24.14 1.49
C ILE A 242 -1.44 25.42 0.88
N GLN A 243 -0.45 25.99 1.54
CA GLN A 243 0.27 27.18 1.09
C GLN A 243 1.63 26.80 0.53
N PHE A 244 1.94 27.32 -0.66
CA PHE A 244 3.25 27.19 -1.30
C PHE A 244 3.88 28.58 -1.44
N PRO A 245 4.65 29.05 -0.43
CA PRO A 245 5.42 30.28 -0.56
C PRO A 245 6.34 30.20 -1.78
N ARG A 246 6.33 31.24 -2.61
CA ARG A 246 7.26 31.39 -3.76
C ARG A 246 8.24 32.53 -3.48
N PRO A 247 9.48 32.45 -4.00
CA PRO A 247 10.43 33.56 -3.95
C PRO A 247 9.83 34.83 -4.53
N ARG A 248 10.00 35.97 -3.84
CA ARG A 248 9.49 37.28 -4.29
C ARG A 248 10.29 37.83 -5.48
N GLU A 249 11.57 37.53 -5.52
CA GLU A 249 12.51 37.97 -6.55
C GLU A 249 12.66 36.89 -7.62
N ASP A 250 12.63 37.31 -8.88
CA ASP A 250 12.80 36.45 -10.06
C ASP A 250 11.97 35.17 -10.02
N THR A 251 10.72 35.27 -9.54
CA THR A 251 9.81 34.14 -9.28
C THR A 251 9.70 33.15 -10.45
N GLU A 252 9.78 33.68 -11.68
CA GLU A 252 9.68 32.90 -12.92
C GLU A 252 11.02 32.39 -13.45
N SER A 253 12.15 32.63 -12.77
CA SER A 253 13.46 32.07 -13.13
C SER A 253 13.76 30.74 -12.42
N TRP A 254 13.10 30.48 -11.29
CA TRP A 254 13.34 29.31 -10.47
C TRP A 254 12.76 28.06 -11.13
N PHE A 255 13.56 26.99 -11.18
CA PHE A 255 13.06 25.65 -11.46
C PHE A 255 12.41 25.08 -10.20
N ASN A 256 11.12 24.75 -10.26
CA ASN A 256 10.31 24.36 -9.12
C ASN A 256 10.18 22.84 -9.08
N LEU A 257 10.84 22.20 -8.11
CA LEU A 257 10.85 20.76 -7.93
C LEU A 257 10.08 20.39 -6.66
N LEU A 258 9.01 19.60 -6.78
CA LEU A 258 8.27 19.05 -5.64
C LEU A 258 8.66 17.59 -5.38
N VAL A 259 8.94 17.25 -4.13
CA VAL A 259 9.10 15.86 -3.67
C VAL A 259 7.95 15.49 -2.75
N LEU A 260 7.31 14.35 -3.00
CA LEU A 260 6.23 13.84 -2.16
C LEU A 260 6.27 12.31 -2.04
N HIS A 261 5.66 11.79 -0.97
CA HIS A 261 5.64 10.35 -0.68
C HIS A 261 4.22 9.89 -0.32
N GLN A 262 3.42 9.54 -1.35
CA GLN A 262 1.96 9.30 -1.25
C GLN A 262 1.51 8.21 -2.22
N ASN A 263 0.35 7.58 -1.93
CA ASN A 263 -0.29 6.70 -2.89
C ASN A 263 -0.67 7.46 -4.16
N ARG A 264 -0.27 6.90 -5.32
CA ARG A 264 -0.60 7.47 -6.64
C ARG A 264 -1.84 6.85 -7.30
N PRO A 265 -2.02 5.52 -7.36
CA PRO A 265 -3.25 4.93 -7.87
C PRO A 265 -4.30 4.88 -6.77
N LYS A 266 -5.57 4.95 -7.17
CA LYS A 266 -6.71 4.80 -6.25
C LYS A 266 -6.66 3.43 -5.55
N ARG A 267 -6.52 3.43 -4.22
CA ARG A 267 -6.42 2.22 -3.39
C ARG A 267 -7.75 1.74 -2.84
N SER A 268 -8.71 2.64 -2.66
CA SER A 268 -10.01 2.33 -2.04
C SER A 268 -11.17 2.87 -2.84
N THR A 269 -12.24 2.09 -2.96
CA THR A 269 -13.55 2.55 -3.47
C THR A 269 -14.49 2.97 -2.34
N LEU A 270 -14.19 2.58 -1.10
CA LEU A 270 -15.02 2.86 0.09
C LEU A 270 -14.73 4.23 0.70
N ARG A 271 -13.51 4.74 0.54
CA ARG A 271 -13.11 6.07 1.01
C ARG A 271 -13.43 7.11 -0.06
N THR A 272 -14.01 8.25 0.34
CA THR A 272 -14.41 9.33 -0.58
C THR A 272 -13.23 9.92 -1.37
N THR A 273 -12.07 10.04 -0.71
CA THR A 273 -10.77 10.44 -1.27
C THR A 273 -10.10 9.36 -2.10
N GLY A 274 -10.55 8.11 -2.01
CA GLY A 274 -9.94 6.97 -2.68
C GLY A 274 -8.62 6.46 -2.09
N ALA A 275 -8.15 7.02 -0.97
CA ALA A 275 -6.86 6.74 -0.34
C ALA A 275 -5.66 6.87 -1.29
N TYR A 276 -5.61 7.99 -2.01
CA TYR A 276 -4.51 8.39 -2.89
C TYR A 276 -4.55 9.91 -3.11
N LEU A 277 -3.46 10.46 -3.65
CA LEU A 277 -3.38 11.85 -4.08
C LEU A 277 -3.51 11.96 -5.60
N PRO A 278 -4.60 12.55 -6.14
CA PRO A 278 -4.69 12.87 -7.57
C PRO A 278 -3.64 13.89 -7.99
N ASP A 279 -2.94 13.63 -9.08
CA ASP A 279 -1.97 14.54 -9.70
C ASP A 279 -2.61 15.87 -10.13
N SER A 280 -3.88 15.87 -10.53
CA SER A 280 -4.65 17.07 -10.88
C SER A 280 -4.77 18.12 -9.77
N TYR A 281 -4.47 17.75 -8.51
CA TYR A 281 -4.52 18.68 -7.38
C TYR A 281 -3.21 19.43 -7.17
N LEU A 282 -2.12 19.00 -7.80
CA LEU A 282 -0.84 19.67 -7.68
C LEU A 282 -0.86 20.99 -8.48
N PRO A 283 -0.35 22.09 -7.91
CA PRO A 283 -0.22 23.36 -8.63
C PRO A 283 0.60 23.25 -9.92
N SER A 284 0.12 23.87 -11.00
CA SER A 284 0.76 23.86 -12.32
C SER A 284 2.02 24.74 -12.45
N PHE A 285 2.44 25.42 -11.37
CA PHE A 285 3.69 26.20 -11.37
C PHE A 285 4.93 25.33 -11.14
N PHE A 286 4.75 24.10 -10.66
CA PHE A 286 5.86 23.14 -10.59
C PHE A 286 6.35 22.81 -11.99
N ASP A 287 7.64 22.56 -12.14
CA ASP A 287 8.23 22.08 -13.39
C ASP A 287 8.43 20.55 -13.32
N PHE A 288 8.73 20.03 -12.13
CA PHE A 288 9.05 18.62 -11.89
C PHE A 288 8.52 18.12 -10.56
N VAL A 289 7.95 16.91 -10.55
CA VAL A 289 7.42 16.23 -9.36
C VAL A 289 8.08 14.86 -9.21
N LEU A 290 8.79 14.66 -8.10
CA LEU A 290 9.33 13.38 -7.66
C LEU A 290 8.32 12.68 -6.76
N TRP A 291 7.84 11.52 -7.21
CA TRP A 291 6.78 10.74 -6.53
C TRP A 291 7.35 9.47 -5.90
N GLY A 292 7.62 9.51 -4.59
CA GLY A 292 7.99 8.33 -3.78
C GLY A 292 6.78 7.46 -3.39
N HIS A 293 6.96 6.47 -2.52
CA HIS A 293 5.94 5.50 -2.03
C HIS A 293 5.58 4.39 -3.02
N GLU A 294 5.44 4.73 -4.31
CA GLU A 294 5.14 3.73 -5.33
C GLU A 294 6.39 2.98 -5.74
N HIS A 295 6.41 1.66 -5.53
CA HIS A 295 7.57 0.81 -5.77
C HIS A 295 7.75 0.37 -7.24
N GLU A 296 6.74 0.59 -8.08
CA GLU A 296 6.83 0.37 -9.52
C GLU A 296 7.80 1.39 -10.13
N CYS A 297 8.85 0.91 -10.77
CA CYS A 297 9.85 1.76 -11.44
C CYS A 297 9.35 2.17 -12.83
N LYS A 298 8.95 3.43 -13.00
CA LYS A 298 8.56 4.00 -14.29
C LYS A 298 9.69 4.89 -14.81
N LYS A 299 10.33 4.46 -15.90
CA LYS A 299 11.51 5.16 -16.46
C LYS A 299 11.14 6.44 -17.20
N ASP A 300 9.99 6.41 -17.87
CA ASP A 300 9.51 7.51 -18.69
C ASP A 300 8.83 8.55 -17.82
N LEU A 301 9.11 9.82 -18.10
CA LEU A 301 8.44 10.94 -17.44
C LEU A 301 7.02 11.06 -17.95
N GLU A 302 6.08 11.28 -17.04
CA GLU A 302 4.67 11.51 -17.37
C GLU A 302 4.38 13.01 -17.32
N TYR A 303 4.02 13.62 -18.44
CA TYR A 303 3.65 15.04 -18.49
C TYR A 303 2.18 15.23 -18.10
N VAL A 304 1.95 16.14 -17.15
CA VAL A 304 0.62 16.58 -16.73
C VAL A 304 0.38 17.98 -17.25
N ALA A 305 -0.57 18.10 -18.18
CA ALA A 305 -0.98 19.39 -18.70
C ALA A 305 -1.67 20.23 -17.62
N PRO A 306 -1.54 21.56 -17.67
CA PRO A 306 -2.27 22.44 -16.76
C PRO A 306 -3.77 22.22 -16.94
N SER A 307 -4.50 22.09 -15.82
CA SER A 307 -5.96 22.08 -15.88
C SER A 307 -6.45 23.45 -16.40
N SER A 308 -7.54 23.48 -17.16
CA SER A 308 -8.03 24.66 -17.90
C SER A 308 -8.27 25.93 -17.07
N ASN A 309 -8.22 25.83 -15.73
CA ASN A 309 -8.53 26.89 -14.79
C ASN A 309 -7.31 27.37 -13.96
N LEU A 310 -6.10 26.83 -14.21
CA LEU A 310 -4.87 27.16 -13.47
C LEU A 310 -3.78 27.66 -14.43
N ALA A 311 -3.12 28.77 -14.08
CA ALA A 311 -1.99 29.31 -14.83
C ALA A 311 -0.73 28.44 -14.64
N GLY A 312 -0.01 28.13 -15.72
CA GLY A 312 1.26 27.40 -15.69
C GLY A 312 1.48 26.57 -16.95
N ASP A 313 2.71 26.07 -17.12
CA ASP A 313 3.13 25.29 -18.30
C ASP A 313 2.93 23.77 -18.12
N GLY A 314 2.35 23.35 -16.99
CA GLY A 314 2.26 21.93 -16.62
C GLY A 314 3.56 21.43 -15.97
N PHE A 315 3.59 20.15 -15.59
CA PHE A 315 4.76 19.56 -14.91
C PHE A 315 5.01 18.12 -15.35
N PHE A 316 6.24 17.65 -15.12
CA PHE A 316 6.61 16.26 -15.34
C PHE A 316 6.66 15.49 -14.02
N ILE A 317 6.07 14.29 -14.01
CA ILE A 317 6.15 13.36 -12.88
C ILE A 317 7.22 12.31 -13.17
N LEU A 318 8.11 12.11 -12.20
CA LEU A 318 9.00 10.96 -12.12
C LEU A 318 8.59 10.05 -10.96
N GLN A 319 8.30 8.78 -11.26
CA GLN A 319 8.05 7.73 -10.27
C GLN A 319 9.23 6.75 -10.29
N PRO A 320 10.28 6.98 -9.48
CA PRO A 320 11.52 6.22 -9.58
C PRO A 320 11.36 4.73 -9.21
N GLY A 321 10.38 4.40 -8.39
CA GLY A 321 10.27 3.07 -7.78
C GLY A 321 11.21 2.88 -6.60
N SER A 322 11.10 1.72 -5.96
CA SER A 322 12.01 1.31 -4.88
C SER A 322 13.34 0.79 -5.40
N THR A 323 14.35 0.75 -4.53
CA THR A 323 15.65 0.15 -4.88
C THR A 323 15.77 -1.32 -4.49
N VAL A 324 14.79 -1.85 -3.75
CA VAL A 324 14.68 -3.26 -3.37
C VAL A 324 13.23 -3.73 -3.48
N ALA A 325 13.02 -5.00 -3.81
CA ALA A 325 11.68 -5.58 -3.87
C ALA A 325 11.15 -5.87 -2.46
N THR A 326 10.18 -5.10 -1.97
CA THR A 326 9.59 -5.34 -0.63
C THR A 326 8.36 -6.25 -0.69
N SER A 327 7.72 -6.33 -1.85
CA SER A 327 6.60 -7.21 -2.15
C SER A 327 6.85 -8.08 -3.39
N LEU A 328 6.16 -9.21 -3.45
CA LEU A 328 6.32 -10.20 -4.52
C LEU A 328 5.27 -10.02 -5.64
N THR A 329 5.25 -8.84 -6.26
CA THR A 329 4.31 -8.40 -7.30
C THR A 329 4.98 -8.23 -8.67
N LYS A 330 4.20 -8.15 -9.76
CA LYS A 330 4.75 -7.93 -11.12
C LYS A 330 5.43 -6.56 -11.22
N ASP A 331 4.87 -5.56 -10.57
CA ASP A 331 5.34 -4.18 -10.59
C ASP A 331 6.71 -4.04 -9.90
N GLU A 332 6.93 -4.79 -8.81
CA GLU A 332 8.23 -4.85 -8.14
C GLU A 332 9.26 -5.75 -8.83
N ALA A 333 8.83 -6.60 -9.77
CA ALA A 333 9.73 -7.40 -10.60
C ALA A 333 10.40 -6.60 -11.72
N LEU A 334 9.91 -5.38 -12.00
CA LEU A 334 10.53 -4.49 -12.97
C LEU A 334 11.95 -4.12 -12.55
N ALA A 335 12.82 -3.90 -13.54
CA ALA A 335 14.18 -3.45 -13.29
C ALA A 335 14.17 -2.09 -12.58
N LYS A 336 14.87 -2.01 -11.44
CA LYS A 336 14.96 -0.80 -10.62
C LYS A 336 16.06 0.14 -11.16
N HIS A 337 15.84 1.44 -11.05
CA HIS A 337 16.74 2.49 -11.55
C HIS A 337 16.89 3.59 -10.50
N VAL A 338 18.00 4.30 -10.58
CA VAL A 338 18.14 5.68 -10.07
C VAL A 338 18.19 6.63 -11.25
N PHE A 339 17.97 7.92 -11.00
CA PHE A 339 17.83 8.89 -12.09
C PHE A 339 18.80 10.04 -11.91
N LEU A 340 19.57 10.36 -12.95
CA LEU A 340 20.40 11.55 -12.98
C LEU A 340 19.59 12.69 -13.60
N LEU A 341 19.15 13.63 -12.76
CA LEU A 341 18.46 14.84 -13.19
C LEU A 341 19.51 15.96 -13.32
N THR A 342 19.61 16.56 -14.50
CA THR A 342 20.46 17.73 -14.75
C THR A 342 19.57 18.92 -15.05
N VAL A 343 19.62 19.94 -14.20
CA VAL A 343 18.83 21.17 -14.33
C VAL A 343 19.74 22.31 -14.79
N ARG A 344 19.29 23.05 -15.79
CA ARG A 344 19.92 24.29 -16.26
C ARG A 344 18.83 25.33 -16.50
N ASP A 345 18.92 26.44 -15.77
CA ASP A 345 17.87 27.44 -15.66
C ASP A 345 16.53 26.76 -15.32
N ARG A 346 15.54 26.79 -16.21
CA ARG A 346 14.26 26.06 -16.07
C ARG A 346 14.15 24.78 -16.89
N SER A 347 15.18 24.47 -17.68
CA SER A 347 15.21 23.25 -18.49
C SER A 347 15.85 22.11 -17.71
N PHE A 348 15.46 20.87 -18.03
CA PHE A 348 16.05 19.71 -17.38
C PHE A 348 16.20 18.52 -18.32
N LYS A 349 17.11 17.62 -17.96
CA LYS A 349 17.29 16.31 -18.58
C LYS A 349 17.31 15.24 -17.49
N SER A 350 16.54 14.18 -17.67
CA SER A 350 16.54 13.01 -16.78
C SER A 350 17.11 11.79 -17.51
N GLU A 351 18.11 11.14 -16.90
CA GLU A 351 18.72 9.91 -17.42
C GLU A 351 18.53 8.75 -16.43
N PRO A 352 17.84 7.66 -16.81
CA PRO A 352 17.71 6.49 -15.97
C PRO A 352 19.00 5.64 -15.95
N ILE A 353 19.48 5.31 -14.76
CA ILE A 353 20.64 4.45 -14.52
C ILE A 353 20.16 3.18 -13.83
N GLN A 354 20.30 2.04 -14.49
CA GLN A 354 19.84 0.76 -13.94
C GLN A 354 20.77 0.27 -12.84
N LEU A 355 20.18 -0.12 -11.70
CA LEU A 355 20.92 -0.71 -10.58
C LEU A 355 21.36 -2.15 -10.90
N GLU A 356 22.58 -2.50 -10.53
CA GLU A 356 23.23 -3.79 -10.80
C GLU A 356 23.27 -4.71 -9.58
N THR A 357 23.08 -4.21 -8.36
CA THR A 357 23.09 -5.05 -7.15
C THR A 357 21.72 -5.57 -6.75
N VAL A 358 20.64 -5.10 -7.39
CA VAL A 358 19.27 -5.50 -7.04
C VAL A 358 19.03 -6.97 -7.35
N ARG A 359 18.55 -7.72 -6.36
CA ARG A 359 18.23 -9.15 -6.52
C ARG A 359 17.16 -9.34 -7.59
N GLN A 360 17.40 -10.34 -8.43
CA GLN A 360 16.45 -10.71 -9.47
C GLN A 360 15.15 -11.22 -8.87
N MET A 361 14.04 -10.86 -9.49
CA MET A 361 12.73 -11.32 -9.09
C MET A 361 11.94 -11.78 -10.30
N VAL A 362 11.46 -13.03 -10.28
CA VAL A 362 10.66 -13.61 -11.36
C VAL A 362 9.28 -13.92 -10.83
N VAL A 363 8.28 -13.23 -11.37
CA VAL A 363 6.87 -13.40 -11.05
C VAL A 363 6.15 -13.98 -12.25
N ASP A 364 5.40 -15.05 -12.03
CA ASP A 364 4.62 -15.71 -13.08
C ASP A 364 3.32 -16.29 -12.52
N GLU A 365 2.40 -16.62 -13.41
CA GLU A 365 1.08 -17.13 -13.08
C GLU A 365 0.81 -18.40 -13.91
N LEU A 366 0.23 -19.41 -13.26
CA LEU A 366 -0.08 -20.71 -13.88
C LEU A 366 -1.52 -21.08 -13.56
N THR A 367 -2.34 -21.24 -14.58
CA THR A 367 -3.70 -21.76 -14.44
C THR A 367 -3.73 -23.23 -14.82
N LEU A 368 -4.24 -24.06 -13.91
CA LEU A 368 -4.52 -25.47 -14.15
C LEU A 368 -6.01 -25.60 -14.49
N ASP A 369 -6.32 -25.63 -15.79
CA ASP A 369 -7.67 -25.67 -16.35
C ASP A 369 -8.03 -27.06 -16.92
N LYS A 370 -7.07 -27.75 -17.54
CA LYS A 370 -7.31 -29.03 -18.23
C LYS A 370 -6.47 -30.17 -17.66
N LEU A 371 -7.10 -31.33 -17.45
CA LEU A 371 -6.37 -32.55 -17.10
C LEU A 371 -5.59 -33.08 -18.32
N PRO A 372 -4.32 -33.50 -18.13
CA PRO A 372 -3.61 -34.24 -19.16
C PRO A 372 -4.35 -35.52 -19.55
N ARG A 373 -4.23 -35.95 -20.82
CA ARG A 373 -4.91 -37.14 -21.33
C ARG A 373 -4.56 -38.37 -20.47
N GLY A 374 -5.58 -39.11 -20.04
CA GLY A 374 -5.44 -40.31 -19.23
C GLY A 374 -5.31 -40.07 -17.73
N VAL A 375 -5.25 -38.82 -17.28
CA VAL A 375 -5.24 -38.47 -15.86
C VAL A 375 -6.68 -38.38 -15.35
N LYS A 376 -6.97 -39.06 -14.25
CA LYS A 376 -8.24 -38.93 -13.52
C LYS A 376 -7.96 -38.42 -12.12
N ILE A 377 -8.79 -37.53 -11.63
CA ILE A 377 -8.72 -37.05 -10.25
C ILE A 377 -9.23 -38.18 -9.33
N PRO A 378 -8.51 -38.52 -8.26
CA PRO A 378 -8.96 -39.51 -7.31
C PRO A 378 -10.32 -39.17 -6.71
N ALA A 379 -11.12 -40.20 -6.42
CA ALA A 379 -12.39 -40.03 -5.73
C ALA A 379 -12.17 -39.31 -4.39
N GLY A 380 -12.99 -38.28 -4.11
CA GLY A 380 -12.85 -37.44 -2.92
C GLY A 380 -11.75 -36.36 -3.01
N GLY A 381 -11.03 -36.24 -4.13
CA GLY A 381 -10.02 -35.19 -4.33
C GLY A 381 -8.76 -35.36 -3.47
N LEU A 382 -8.64 -36.49 -2.76
CA LEU A 382 -7.49 -36.80 -1.92
C LEU A 382 -6.32 -37.25 -2.79
N ARG A 383 -5.15 -36.69 -2.52
CA ARG A 383 -3.91 -37.05 -3.21
C ARG A 383 -3.49 -38.46 -2.79
N PRO A 384 -3.06 -39.34 -3.73
CA PRO A 384 -2.45 -40.61 -3.35
C PRO A 384 -1.23 -40.33 -2.46
N ASN A 385 -1.15 -41.00 -1.31
CA ASN A 385 -0.05 -40.82 -0.35
C ASN A 385 1.18 -41.66 -0.76
N ASP A 386 1.67 -41.43 -1.98
CA ASP A 386 2.89 -42.07 -2.48
C ASP A 386 3.99 -41.01 -2.58
N ALA A 387 4.88 -40.98 -1.58
CA ALA A 387 6.00 -40.05 -1.53
C ALA A 387 6.97 -40.21 -2.72
N ASN A 388 6.97 -41.37 -3.39
CA ASN A 388 7.85 -41.66 -4.52
C ASN A 388 7.23 -41.33 -5.88
N LYS A 389 5.95 -40.94 -5.93
CA LYS A 389 5.25 -40.59 -7.17
C LYS A 389 4.45 -39.30 -6.99
N PRO A 390 5.07 -38.12 -7.24
CA PRO A 390 4.35 -36.85 -7.22
C PRO A 390 3.19 -36.89 -8.21
N PHE A 391 2.07 -36.29 -7.84
CA PHE A 391 0.91 -36.21 -8.73
C PHE A 391 1.19 -35.21 -9.88
N HIS A 392 0.35 -35.24 -10.91
CA HIS A 392 0.61 -34.51 -12.15
C HIS A 392 0.70 -32.98 -11.97
N ASP A 393 -0.03 -32.38 -11.03
CA ASP A 393 0.08 -30.96 -10.74
C ASP A 393 1.44 -30.59 -10.12
N GLU A 394 1.95 -31.42 -9.22
CA GLU A 394 3.26 -31.22 -8.60
C GLU A 394 4.38 -31.26 -9.64
N LEU A 395 4.29 -32.15 -10.64
CA LEU A 395 5.22 -32.21 -11.76
C LEU A 395 5.15 -30.93 -12.63
N ILE A 396 3.95 -30.49 -12.99
CA ILE A 396 3.75 -29.28 -13.82
C ILE A 396 4.28 -28.04 -13.09
N ILE A 397 3.93 -27.88 -11.81
CA ILE A 397 4.34 -26.74 -10.98
C ILE A 397 5.86 -26.76 -10.78
N THR A 398 6.44 -27.92 -10.45
CA THR A 398 7.90 -28.10 -10.28
C THR A 398 8.65 -27.75 -11.57
N ASN A 399 8.15 -28.19 -12.73
CA ASN A 399 8.76 -27.86 -14.02
C ASN A 399 8.67 -26.35 -14.31
N LYS A 400 7.53 -25.71 -14.04
CA LYS A 400 7.38 -24.26 -14.18
C LYS A 400 8.36 -23.48 -13.28
N ILE A 401 8.51 -23.91 -12.02
CA ILE A 401 9.49 -23.32 -11.09
C ILE A 401 10.91 -23.45 -11.65
N LYS A 402 11.30 -24.64 -12.12
CA LYS A 402 12.63 -24.86 -12.72
C LYS A 402 12.87 -23.93 -13.91
N MET A 403 11.89 -23.78 -14.81
CA MET A 403 11.99 -22.83 -15.93
C MET A 403 12.18 -21.38 -15.47
N MET A 404 11.48 -20.96 -14.41
CA MET A 404 11.63 -19.62 -13.83
C MET A 404 13.03 -19.42 -13.22
N ILE A 405 13.56 -20.43 -12.52
CA ILE A 405 14.93 -20.40 -11.97
C ILE A 405 15.96 -20.33 -13.10
N GLU A 406 15.82 -21.15 -14.14
CA GLU A 406 16.70 -21.12 -15.32
C GLU A 406 16.68 -19.77 -16.02
N LYS A 407 15.50 -19.14 -16.13
CA LYS A 407 15.38 -17.77 -16.65
C LYS A 407 16.15 -16.78 -15.78
N ALA A 408 15.95 -16.82 -14.47
CA ALA A 408 16.66 -15.94 -13.54
C ALA A 408 18.18 -16.12 -13.65
N ILE A 409 18.69 -17.35 -13.61
CA ILE A 409 20.13 -17.61 -13.70
C ILE A 409 20.71 -17.08 -15.02
N ARG A 410 19.99 -17.26 -16.14
CA ARG A 410 20.42 -16.81 -17.47
C ARG A 410 20.49 -15.29 -17.59
N GLU A 411 19.55 -14.60 -16.96
CA GLU A 411 19.44 -13.13 -17.00
C GLU A 411 20.26 -12.46 -15.87
N ARG A 412 21.03 -13.22 -15.07
CA ARG A 412 21.78 -12.71 -13.91
C ARG A 412 22.97 -11.86 -14.34
N ARG A 413 23.01 -10.63 -13.83
CA ARG A 413 24.15 -9.74 -13.98
C ARG A 413 25.25 -10.05 -12.95
N PRO A 414 26.52 -9.70 -13.23
CA PRO A 414 27.65 -10.07 -12.37
C PRO A 414 27.52 -9.63 -10.91
N ARG A 415 27.04 -8.40 -10.66
CA ARG A 415 26.90 -7.81 -9.31
C ARG A 415 25.63 -8.24 -8.57
N GLN A 416 24.69 -8.92 -9.22
CA GLN A 416 23.46 -9.36 -8.58
C GLN A 416 23.71 -10.54 -7.64
N PRO A 417 22.96 -10.66 -6.52
CA PRO A 417 22.97 -11.85 -5.68
C PRO A 417 22.65 -13.14 -6.45
N GLN A 418 23.18 -14.28 -5.97
CA GLN A 418 23.08 -15.57 -6.67
C GLN A 418 21.67 -16.18 -6.68
N LEU A 419 20.98 -16.14 -5.54
CA LEU A 419 19.67 -16.78 -5.38
C LEU A 419 18.54 -15.80 -5.76
N PRO A 420 17.73 -16.06 -6.79
CA PRO A 420 16.64 -15.17 -7.18
C PRO A 420 15.44 -15.25 -6.22
N LEU A 421 14.61 -14.21 -6.24
CA LEU A 421 13.27 -14.23 -5.67
C LEU A 421 12.28 -14.77 -6.70
N LEU A 422 11.42 -15.71 -6.29
CA LEU A 422 10.38 -16.26 -7.17
C LEU A 422 9.00 -16.01 -6.58
N ARG A 423 8.01 -15.78 -7.44
CA ARG A 423 6.58 -15.87 -7.08
C ARG A 423 5.82 -16.53 -8.22
N LEU A 424 5.32 -17.73 -7.99
CA LEU A 424 4.40 -18.40 -8.90
C LEU A 424 3.00 -18.43 -8.27
N LYS A 425 2.02 -17.79 -8.92
CA LYS A 425 0.62 -17.90 -8.52
C LYS A 425 -0.04 -19.02 -9.31
N VAL A 426 -0.46 -20.08 -8.62
CA VAL A 426 -1.12 -21.23 -9.24
C VAL A 426 -2.62 -21.17 -8.99
N THR A 427 -3.42 -21.20 -10.04
CA THR A 427 -4.89 -21.21 -9.95
C THR A 427 -5.42 -22.57 -10.41
N TYR A 428 -6.06 -23.30 -9.50
CA TYR A 428 -6.78 -24.53 -9.81
C TYR A 428 -8.20 -24.17 -10.27
N GLN A 429 -8.57 -24.54 -11.50
CA GLN A 429 -9.88 -24.32 -12.09
C GLN A 429 -10.51 -25.66 -12.53
N ASP A 430 -11.82 -25.64 -12.83
CA ASP A 430 -12.55 -26.75 -13.44
C ASP A 430 -12.32 -28.11 -12.77
N GLU A 431 -11.85 -29.10 -13.53
CA GLU A 431 -11.58 -30.45 -13.02
C GLU A 431 -10.54 -30.40 -11.91
N TRP A 432 -9.43 -29.68 -12.10
CA TRP A 432 -8.37 -29.51 -11.11
C TRP A 432 -8.89 -28.90 -9.80
N ALA A 433 -9.93 -28.07 -9.85
CA ALA A 433 -10.56 -27.53 -8.67
C ALA A 433 -11.29 -28.60 -7.83
N GLN A 434 -11.27 -29.88 -8.18
CA GLN A 434 -11.74 -30.98 -7.31
C GLN A 434 -10.61 -31.57 -6.46
N LEU A 435 -9.35 -31.45 -6.91
CA LEU A 435 -8.18 -31.94 -6.20
C LEU A 435 -7.85 -31.05 -4.99
N LEU A 436 -7.49 -31.64 -3.86
CA LEU A 436 -6.95 -30.91 -2.71
C LEU A 436 -5.63 -30.24 -3.15
N PRO A 437 -5.45 -28.90 -3.06
CA PRO A 437 -4.24 -28.24 -3.56
C PRO A 437 -2.93 -28.62 -2.84
N LEU A 438 -1.78 -28.31 -3.45
CA LEU A 438 -0.48 -28.63 -2.86
C LEU A 438 -0.22 -27.78 -1.62
N ASN A 439 0.62 -28.29 -0.73
CA ASN A 439 1.21 -27.45 0.31
C ASN A 439 2.34 -26.61 -0.31
N ALA A 440 2.05 -25.34 -0.56
CA ALA A 440 2.97 -24.39 -1.17
C ALA A 440 4.33 -24.32 -0.45
N ARG A 441 4.33 -24.28 0.89
CA ARG A 441 5.56 -24.24 1.68
C ARG A 441 6.38 -25.50 1.50
N ARG A 442 5.74 -26.68 1.52
CA ARG A 442 6.44 -27.96 1.33
C ARG A 442 7.14 -28.03 -0.03
N VAL A 443 6.44 -27.64 -1.10
CA VAL A 443 7.03 -27.60 -2.44
C VAL A 443 8.20 -26.61 -2.49
N GLY A 444 8.03 -25.42 -1.91
CA GLY A 444 9.07 -24.40 -1.90
C GLY A 444 10.31 -24.78 -1.11
N MET A 445 10.18 -25.52 0.00
CA MET A 445 11.34 -26.04 0.76
C MET A 445 12.24 -26.97 -0.06
N SER A 446 11.71 -27.64 -1.09
CA SER A 446 12.51 -28.45 -2.03
C SER A 446 13.47 -27.61 -2.89
N PHE A 447 13.36 -26.28 -2.86
CA PHE A 447 14.19 -25.34 -3.62
C PHE A 447 15.02 -24.41 -2.72
N VAL A 448 15.24 -24.76 -1.44
CA VAL A 448 15.92 -23.90 -0.45
C VAL A 448 17.30 -23.39 -0.91
N ASP A 449 18.07 -24.20 -1.64
CA ASP A 449 19.40 -23.83 -2.13
C ASP A 449 19.38 -23.14 -3.51
N LEU A 450 18.20 -22.95 -4.09
CA LEU A 450 18.03 -22.42 -5.45
C LEU A 450 17.28 -21.08 -5.48
N VAL A 451 16.58 -20.70 -4.42
CA VAL A 451 15.81 -19.45 -4.34
C VAL A 451 15.99 -18.75 -3.00
N ALA A 452 15.82 -17.43 -2.96
CA ALA A 452 15.98 -16.64 -1.75
C ALA A 452 14.75 -16.68 -0.82
N ASN A 453 13.57 -17.07 -1.34
CA ASN A 453 12.29 -17.03 -0.63
C ASN A 453 11.49 -18.34 -0.71
N PRO A 454 12.07 -19.51 -0.32
CA PRO A 454 11.44 -20.81 -0.52
C PRO A 454 10.07 -20.95 0.16
N ALA A 455 9.87 -20.35 1.34
CA ALA A 455 8.60 -20.42 2.06
C ALA A 455 7.46 -19.61 1.42
N GLU A 456 7.80 -18.61 0.60
CA GLU A 456 6.88 -17.61 0.09
C GLU A 456 6.78 -17.65 -1.45
N MET A 457 7.49 -18.55 -2.13
CA MET A 457 7.58 -18.52 -3.59
C MET A 457 6.31 -18.98 -4.33
N LEU A 458 5.36 -19.60 -3.63
CA LEU A 458 4.13 -20.16 -4.22
C LEU A 458 2.88 -19.60 -3.55
N THR A 459 1.93 -19.13 -4.36
CA THR A 459 0.57 -18.81 -3.91
C THR A 459 -0.40 -19.68 -4.65
N ILE A 460 -1.25 -20.42 -3.94
CA ILE A 460 -2.20 -21.34 -4.58
C ILE A 460 -3.62 -20.85 -4.32
N ARG A 461 -4.37 -20.67 -5.39
CA ARG A 461 -5.80 -20.32 -5.37
C ARG A 461 -6.60 -21.45 -5.99
N ARG A 462 -7.77 -21.75 -5.42
CA ARG A 462 -8.73 -22.69 -5.99
C ARG A 462 -10.01 -21.94 -6.32
N ILE A 463 -10.40 -21.97 -7.59
CA ILE A 463 -11.67 -21.40 -8.05
C ILE A 463 -12.62 -22.57 -8.25
N LYS A 464 -13.56 -22.72 -7.31
CA LYS A 464 -14.64 -23.69 -7.48
C LYS A 464 -15.67 -23.06 -8.42
N THR A 465 -15.91 -23.67 -9.58
CA THR A 465 -17.06 -23.34 -10.41
C THR A 465 -18.31 -23.65 -9.58
N LEU A 466 -19.08 -22.62 -9.21
CA LEU A 466 -20.42 -22.81 -8.68
C LEU A 466 -21.18 -23.58 -9.77
N LYS A 467 -21.56 -24.83 -9.52
CA LYS A 467 -22.53 -25.49 -10.37
C LYS A 467 -23.76 -24.59 -10.37
N GLU A 468 -24.18 -24.12 -11.54
CA GLU A 468 -25.49 -23.50 -11.70
C GLU A 468 -26.50 -24.42 -10.98
N LYS A 469 -27.08 -23.93 -9.89
CA LYS A 469 -28.26 -24.60 -9.34
C LYS A 469 -29.25 -24.62 -10.50
N LYS A 470 -29.78 -25.81 -10.83
CA LYS A 470 -30.96 -25.91 -11.71
C LYS A 470 -31.98 -24.86 -11.23
N PRO A 471 -32.70 -24.18 -12.14
CA PRO A 471 -33.66 -23.17 -11.73
C PRO A 471 -34.73 -23.87 -10.89
N GLU A 472 -34.60 -23.77 -9.56
CA GLU A 472 -35.73 -23.94 -8.67
C GLU A 472 -36.65 -22.76 -8.95
N LYS A 473 -37.92 -23.10 -9.16
CA LYS A 473 -39.01 -22.24 -9.61
C LYS A 473 -38.88 -20.82 -9.03
N GLU A 474 -38.91 -19.83 -9.92
CA GLU A 474 -38.91 -18.39 -9.69
C GLU A 474 -40.13 -17.91 -8.87
N GLY A 475 -40.21 -18.33 -7.61
CA GLY A 475 -41.30 -17.97 -6.70
C GLY A 475 -40.89 -17.75 -5.25
N ALA A 476 -39.63 -18.01 -4.86
CA ALA A 476 -39.17 -17.86 -3.48
C ALA A 476 -38.13 -16.75 -3.25
N VAL A 477 -37.56 -16.18 -4.32
CA VAL A 477 -36.50 -15.15 -4.21
C VAL A 477 -37.07 -13.74 -3.99
N LEU A 478 -38.30 -13.47 -4.44
CA LEU A 478 -38.98 -12.19 -4.17
C LEU A 478 -39.47 -12.07 -2.71
N ALA A 479 -39.69 -13.18 -2.01
CA ALA A 479 -40.14 -13.16 -0.61
C ALA A 479 -39.00 -12.95 0.41
N ALA A 480 -37.73 -13.12 0.02
CA ALA A 480 -36.58 -12.89 0.88
C ALA A 480 -36.08 -11.43 0.82
N SER A 481 -36.33 -10.72 -0.29
CA SER A 481 -35.95 -9.32 -0.43
C SER A 481 -36.86 -8.34 0.32
N GLU A 482 -38.05 -8.79 0.77
CA GLU A 482 -38.99 -7.97 1.54
C GLU A 482 -38.93 -8.21 3.06
N ARG A 483 -38.01 -9.05 3.56
CA ARG A 483 -37.87 -9.35 5.01
C ARG A 483 -36.70 -8.66 5.71
N LEU A 484 -35.85 -7.94 5.01
CA LEU A 484 -34.72 -7.21 5.59
C LEU A 484 -34.98 -5.70 5.55
N THR A 485 -35.90 -5.24 6.40
CA THR A 485 -36.33 -3.84 6.47
C THR A 485 -35.49 -2.97 7.42
N SER A 486 -34.41 -3.48 8.01
CA SER A 486 -33.55 -2.64 8.86
C SER A 486 -32.07 -3.05 8.88
N VAL A 487 -31.19 -2.04 8.98
CA VAL A 487 -29.72 -2.17 8.97
C VAL A 487 -29.22 -3.09 10.09
N GLU A 488 -29.94 -3.16 11.21
CA GLU A 488 -29.63 -4.03 12.35
C GLU A 488 -29.66 -5.53 11.99
N ASN A 489 -30.60 -5.93 11.11
CA ASN A 489 -30.75 -7.33 10.69
C ASN A 489 -29.63 -7.76 9.73
N MET A 490 -29.06 -6.82 8.96
CA MET A 490 -27.94 -7.09 8.06
C MET A 490 -26.65 -7.43 8.81
N VAL A 491 -26.39 -6.74 9.93
CA VAL A 491 -25.21 -7.00 10.76
C VAL A 491 -25.32 -8.39 11.40
N SER A 492 -26.48 -8.70 11.96
CA SER A 492 -26.72 -10.00 12.61
C SER A 492 -26.64 -11.17 11.61
N GLU A 493 -27.12 -11.02 10.38
CA GLU A 493 -27.01 -12.06 9.35
C GLU A 493 -25.59 -12.23 8.79
N ALA A 494 -24.81 -11.15 8.67
CA ALA A 494 -23.43 -11.21 8.18
C ALA A 494 -22.52 -12.04 9.10
N TYR A 495 -22.73 -11.99 10.41
CA TYR A 495 -21.92 -12.73 11.39
C TYR A 495 -22.45 -14.13 11.72
N LYS A 496 -23.70 -14.47 11.37
CA LYS A 496 -24.29 -15.81 11.61
C LYS A 496 -23.57 -16.94 10.86
N GLY A 497 -22.92 -16.65 9.72
CA GLY A 497 -22.20 -17.63 8.90
C GLY A 497 -20.74 -17.92 9.32
N GLU A 498 -20.16 -17.11 10.22
CA GLU A 498 -18.74 -17.20 10.58
C GLU A 498 -18.48 -18.12 11.77
N PRO A 499 -17.35 -18.86 11.80
CA PRO A 499 -16.93 -19.69 12.93
C PRO A 499 -16.84 -18.86 14.23
N LEU A 500 -17.20 -19.47 15.37
CA LEU A 500 -17.16 -18.79 16.67
C LEU A 500 -15.77 -18.22 17.01
N GLU A 501 -14.70 -18.80 16.48
CA GLU A 501 -13.32 -18.34 16.67
C GLU A 501 -13.07 -16.95 16.06
N ASP A 502 -13.70 -16.64 14.93
CA ASP A 502 -13.50 -15.40 14.16
C ASP A 502 -14.46 -14.27 14.55
N ARG A 503 -15.46 -14.57 15.40
CA ARG A 503 -16.40 -13.55 15.92
C ARG A 503 -15.74 -12.61 16.93
N LEU A 504 -16.28 -11.42 17.15
CA LEU A 504 -15.76 -10.49 18.16
C LEU A 504 -16.28 -10.86 19.56
N THR A 505 -15.56 -10.48 20.63
CA THR A 505 -15.97 -10.82 22.02
C THR A 505 -16.61 -9.65 22.75
N VAL A 506 -16.25 -8.42 22.38
CA VAL A 506 -16.76 -7.17 22.99
C VAL A 506 -17.82 -6.55 22.07
N LEU A 507 -17.48 -6.31 20.80
CA LEU A 507 -18.40 -5.79 19.79
C LEU A 507 -19.20 -6.95 19.18
N THR A 508 -20.11 -7.55 19.95
CA THR A 508 -21.00 -8.58 19.43
C THR A 508 -21.94 -8.00 18.35
N ASP A 509 -22.46 -8.87 17.50
CA ASP A 509 -23.49 -8.53 16.52
C ASP A 509 -24.73 -7.93 17.18
N ALA A 510 -25.16 -8.47 18.32
CA ALA A 510 -26.24 -7.90 19.13
C ALA A 510 -25.94 -6.46 19.60
N PHE A 511 -24.73 -6.22 20.11
CA PHE A 511 -24.33 -4.89 20.58
C PHE A 511 -24.22 -3.89 19.42
N MET A 512 -23.70 -4.30 18.27
CA MET A 512 -23.63 -3.45 17.09
C MET A 512 -25.02 -3.16 16.51
N ALA A 513 -25.93 -4.14 16.51
CA ALA A 513 -27.31 -3.96 16.10
C ALA A 513 -28.04 -2.95 17.00
N GLU A 514 -27.90 -3.08 18.32
CA GLU A 514 -28.50 -2.14 19.30
C GLU A 514 -27.92 -0.72 19.16
N THR A 515 -26.61 -0.60 18.93
CA THR A 515 -25.94 0.68 18.72
C THR A 515 -26.43 1.37 17.44
N LEU A 516 -26.61 0.61 16.36
CA LEU A 516 -27.09 1.14 15.09
C LEU A 516 -28.55 1.60 15.19
N LYS A 517 -29.38 0.90 15.97
CA LYS A 517 -30.75 1.30 16.27
C LYS A 517 -30.82 2.67 16.97
N LEU A 518 -29.94 2.90 17.94
CA LEU A 518 -29.83 4.20 18.62
C LEU A 518 -29.37 5.33 17.68
N CYS A 519 -28.62 4.99 16.61
CA CYS A 519 -28.18 5.95 15.60
C CYS A 519 -29.25 6.27 14.56
N THR A 520 -30.18 5.34 14.29
CA THR A 520 -31.26 5.51 13.29
C THR A 520 -32.50 6.19 13.87
N GLU A 521 -32.77 6.04 15.18
CA GLU A 521 -33.89 6.70 15.87
C GLU A 521 -33.61 8.18 16.24
N GLY A 522 -32.37 8.65 16.08
CA GLY A 522 -31.97 10.04 16.29
C GLY A 522 -32.15 10.90 15.03
N GLU A 523 -33.39 11.21 14.67
CA GLU A 523 -33.70 12.23 13.66
C GLU A 523 -33.32 13.62 14.19
N ASP A 524 -32.05 14.03 14.06
CA ASP A 524 -31.67 15.45 13.95
C ASP A 524 -30.22 15.61 13.46
N ASP A 525 -30.11 16.27 12.30
CA ASP A 525 -28.91 16.42 11.47
C ASP A 525 -27.96 17.51 12.02
N SER A 526 -27.37 17.27 13.20
CA SER A 526 -26.34 18.15 13.77
C SER A 526 -25.06 17.40 14.17
N ALA A 527 -23.91 18.00 13.85
CA ALA A 527 -22.58 17.49 14.20
C ALA A 527 -22.36 17.34 15.73
N GLN A 528 -23.22 17.94 16.56
CA GLN A 528 -23.20 17.80 18.02
C GLN A 528 -23.86 16.49 18.49
N SER A 529 -24.90 16.01 17.81
CA SER A 529 -25.54 14.72 18.11
C SER A 529 -24.61 13.55 17.79
N THR A 530 -23.91 13.58 16.65
CA THR A 530 -22.96 12.53 16.25
C THR A 530 -21.76 12.44 17.20
N LYS A 531 -21.27 13.60 17.69
CA LYS A 531 -20.17 13.62 18.67
C LYS A 531 -20.60 13.05 20.02
N HIS A 532 -21.83 13.35 20.47
CA HIS A 532 -22.37 12.81 21.70
C HIS A 532 -22.59 11.29 21.63
N ILE A 533 -23.13 10.79 20.51
CA ILE A 533 -23.31 9.35 20.27
C ILE A 533 -21.96 8.62 20.24
N ASN A 534 -20.94 9.19 19.59
CA ASN A 534 -19.60 8.60 19.57
C ASN A 534 -18.97 8.56 20.97
N THR A 535 -19.10 9.62 21.77
CA THR A 535 -18.60 9.62 23.16
C THR A 535 -19.34 8.59 24.02
N GLN A 536 -20.67 8.47 23.88
CA GLN A 536 -21.44 7.44 24.60
C GLN A 536 -21.06 6.02 24.18
N LEU A 537 -20.79 5.80 22.89
CA LEU A 537 -20.32 4.52 22.38
C LEU A 537 -18.93 4.16 22.90
N GLU A 538 -18.00 5.11 22.91
CA GLU A 538 -16.66 4.94 23.49
C GLU A 538 -16.72 4.60 24.97
N GLU A 539 -17.59 5.27 25.74
CA GLU A 539 -17.82 4.99 27.16
C GLU A 539 -18.44 3.61 27.39
N SER A 540 -19.39 3.20 26.54
CA SER A 540 -20.04 1.89 26.60
C SER A 540 -19.06 0.77 26.28
N ILE A 541 -18.23 0.94 25.24
CA ILE A 541 -17.16 -0.01 24.88
C ILE A 541 -16.13 -0.10 26.01
N ALA A 542 -15.69 1.03 26.56
CA ALA A 542 -14.75 1.06 27.68
C ALA A 542 -15.30 0.32 28.91
N LYS A 543 -16.59 0.49 29.21
CA LYS A 543 -17.28 -0.20 30.31
C LYS A 543 -17.43 -1.70 30.07
N GLN A 544 -17.67 -2.13 28.83
CA GLN A 544 -17.70 -3.55 28.50
C GLN A 544 -16.31 -4.19 28.58
N ILE A 545 -15.28 -3.49 28.10
CA ILE A 545 -13.88 -3.95 28.21
C ILE A 545 -13.48 -4.08 29.68
N SER A 546 -13.80 -3.10 30.54
CA SER A 546 -13.48 -3.18 31.97
C SER A 546 -14.21 -4.35 32.65
N THR A 547 -15.51 -4.49 32.39
CA THR A 547 -16.32 -5.60 32.94
C THR A 547 -15.82 -6.97 32.49
N LEU A 548 -15.43 -7.09 31.22
CA LEU A 548 -14.85 -8.33 30.68
C LEU A 548 -13.49 -8.61 31.32
N THR A 549 -12.65 -7.60 31.46
CA THR A 549 -11.33 -7.70 32.10
C THR A 549 -11.45 -8.17 33.54
N ASP A 550 -12.36 -7.59 34.31
CA ASP A 550 -12.61 -7.99 35.71
C ASP A 550 -13.16 -9.41 35.81
N THR A 551 -14.06 -9.79 34.89
CA THR A 551 -14.64 -11.14 34.87
C THR A 551 -13.60 -12.20 34.52
N VAL A 552 -12.76 -11.94 33.51
CA VAL A 552 -11.65 -12.81 33.10
C VAL A 552 -10.64 -12.92 34.23
N ASN A 553 -10.24 -11.81 34.84
CA ASN A 553 -9.29 -11.81 35.95
C ASN A 553 -9.82 -12.61 37.15
N ARG A 554 -11.10 -12.45 37.50
CA ARG A 554 -11.71 -13.21 38.60
C ARG A 554 -11.79 -14.71 38.30
N GLN A 555 -12.27 -15.10 37.12
CA GLN A 555 -12.45 -16.51 36.76
C GLN A 555 -11.13 -17.23 36.52
N ALA A 556 -10.16 -16.58 35.85
CA ALA A 556 -8.83 -17.13 35.65
C ALA A 556 -8.09 -17.27 37.00
N SER A 557 -8.21 -16.29 37.91
CA SER A 557 -7.60 -16.38 39.24
C SER A 557 -8.18 -17.52 40.08
N GLN A 558 -9.50 -17.72 40.06
CA GLN A 558 -10.16 -18.84 40.74
C GLN A 558 -9.71 -20.20 40.20
N ARG A 559 -9.59 -20.35 38.88
CA ARG A 559 -9.09 -21.59 38.25
C ARG A 559 -7.62 -21.85 38.59
N LEU A 560 -6.79 -20.82 38.55
CA LEU A 560 -5.38 -20.92 38.93
C LEU A 560 -5.22 -21.31 40.41
N GLU A 561 -6.11 -20.83 41.29
CA GLU A 561 -6.11 -21.19 42.71
C GLU A 561 -6.58 -22.63 42.96
N GLN A 562 -7.58 -23.11 42.23
CA GLN A 562 -7.99 -24.53 42.24
C GLN A 562 -6.86 -25.45 41.75
N ILE A 563 -6.12 -25.04 40.71
CA ILE A 563 -4.97 -25.77 40.18
C ILE A 563 -3.84 -25.84 41.21
N LYS A 564 -3.56 -24.75 41.96
CA LYS A 564 -2.60 -24.77 43.07
C LYS A 564 -3.00 -25.74 44.20
N GLN A 565 -4.30 -25.84 44.48
CA GLN A 565 -4.81 -26.70 45.56
C GLN A 565 -4.79 -28.20 45.20
N HIS A 566 -5.00 -28.54 43.92
CA HIS A 566 -5.10 -29.94 43.48
C HIS A 566 -3.83 -30.49 42.83
N LYS A 567 -2.84 -29.64 42.49
CA LYS A 567 -1.59 -30.06 41.83
C LYS A 567 -0.39 -29.26 42.35
N THR A 568 0.72 -29.93 42.66
CA THR A 568 2.01 -29.30 43.01
C THR A 568 2.71 -28.75 41.75
N ILE A 569 2.02 -27.92 40.97
CA ILE A 569 2.53 -27.33 39.72
C ILE A 569 2.95 -25.89 39.98
N ARG A 570 4.14 -25.54 39.53
CA ARG A 570 4.65 -24.16 39.56
C ARG A 570 3.89 -23.34 38.52
N ILE A 571 3.25 -22.24 38.94
CA ILE A 571 2.60 -21.33 38.00
C ILE A 571 3.68 -20.58 37.23
N ASP A 572 3.63 -20.70 35.90
CA ASP A 572 4.45 -19.95 34.95
C ASP A 572 3.58 -19.07 34.04
N SER A 573 4.23 -18.20 33.27
CA SER A 573 3.53 -17.24 32.38
C SER A 573 2.69 -17.94 31.31
N ASN A 574 3.10 -19.14 30.85
CA ASN A 574 2.41 -19.88 29.80
C ASN A 574 1.10 -20.49 30.30
N LEU A 575 1.09 -21.00 31.53
CA LEU A 575 -0.12 -21.52 32.16
C LEU A 575 -1.14 -20.41 32.39
N ILE A 576 -0.69 -19.23 32.83
CA ILE A 576 -1.56 -18.05 33.01
C ILE A 576 -2.18 -17.64 31.67
N GLU A 577 -1.38 -17.53 30.61
CA GLU A 577 -1.87 -17.14 29.28
C GLU A 577 -2.89 -18.15 28.72
N ARG A 578 -2.65 -19.45 28.94
CA ARG A 578 -3.58 -20.52 28.54
C ARG A 578 -4.92 -20.43 29.26
N GLU A 579 -4.92 -20.19 30.56
CA GLU A 579 -6.16 -20.06 31.35
C GLU A 579 -6.95 -18.80 30.98
N ILE A 580 -6.26 -17.68 30.71
CA ILE A 580 -6.88 -16.45 30.22
C ILE A 580 -7.56 -16.70 28.86
N ARG A 581 -6.87 -17.36 27.92
CA ARG A 581 -7.44 -17.70 26.60
C ARG A 581 -8.65 -18.63 26.70
N SER A 582 -8.56 -19.66 27.54
CA SER A 582 -9.68 -20.60 27.75
C SER A 582 -10.89 -19.91 28.37
N THR A 583 -10.66 -19.01 29.34
CA THR A 583 -11.72 -18.24 30.00
C THR A 583 -12.39 -17.27 29.01
N LEU A 584 -11.61 -16.59 28.16
CA LEU A 584 -12.14 -15.74 27.10
C LEU A 584 -13.00 -16.49 26.09
N GLN A 585 -12.57 -17.69 25.65
CA GLN A 585 -13.37 -18.54 24.75
C GLN A 585 -14.70 -18.96 25.39
N HIS A 586 -14.70 -19.27 26.68
CA HIS A 586 -15.92 -19.65 27.39
C HIS A 586 -16.91 -18.49 27.56
N ILE A 587 -16.41 -17.30 27.88
CA ILE A 587 -17.23 -16.07 27.95
C ILE A 587 -17.81 -15.74 26.58
N LYS A 588 -16.99 -15.85 25.52
CA LYS A 588 -17.42 -15.65 24.14
C LYS A 588 -18.56 -16.61 23.77
N ALA A 589 -18.41 -17.91 24.03
CA ALA A 589 -19.47 -18.90 23.77
C ALA A 589 -20.78 -18.55 24.51
N LYS A 590 -20.70 -18.16 25.79
CA LYS A 590 -21.86 -17.79 26.60
C LYS A 590 -22.59 -16.55 26.09
N ASN A 591 -21.86 -15.55 25.59
CA ASN A 591 -22.47 -14.34 25.02
C ASN A 591 -23.29 -14.68 23.77
N TYR A 592 -22.81 -15.60 22.94
CA TYR A 592 -23.52 -16.03 21.72
C TYR A 592 -24.61 -17.09 21.95
N GLU A 593 -24.56 -17.87 23.05
CA GLU A 593 -25.64 -18.80 23.43
C GLU A 593 -26.88 -18.08 23.98
N LYS A 594 -26.70 -16.96 24.68
CA LYS A 594 -27.81 -16.16 25.21
C LYS A 594 -28.72 -15.63 24.10
N ASP A 595 -28.15 -15.23 22.97
CA ASP A 595 -28.88 -14.69 21.81
C ASP A 595 -29.65 -15.76 21.00
N TYR A 596 -29.38 -17.06 21.25
CA TYR A 596 -30.08 -18.18 20.61
C TYR A 596 -31.38 -18.55 21.33
N VAL A 597 -31.50 -18.23 22.63
CA VAL A 597 -32.67 -18.57 23.45
C VAL A 597 -33.78 -17.53 23.32
N ASP A 598 -33.45 -16.26 23.09
CA ASP A 598 -34.44 -15.17 22.95
C ASP A 598 -35.10 -15.11 21.56
N ASN A 599 -34.64 -15.89 20.57
CA ASN A 599 -35.24 -15.98 19.23
C ASN A 599 -36.15 -17.21 19.03
N ILE A 600 -36.41 -17.99 20.09
CA ILE A 600 -37.38 -19.11 20.08
C ILE A 600 -38.56 -18.76 20.98
N SER A 601 -39.17 -17.60 20.75
CA SER A 601 -40.52 -17.31 21.21
C SER A 601 -41.31 -16.77 20.04
N ASP A 602 -41.71 -17.67 19.14
CA ASP A 602 -42.88 -17.57 18.26
C ASP A 602 -42.74 -18.57 17.09
N THR A 603 -42.76 -19.86 17.39
CA THR A 603 -43.19 -20.98 16.53
C THR A 603 -42.73 -22.29 17.19
N ASN A 604 -43.63 -23.28 17.30
CA ASN A 604 -43.46 -24.58 17.97
C ASN A 604 -43.89 -24.64 19.44
N ARG A 605 -45.12 -24.16 19.71
CA ARG A 605 -46.05 -24.95 20.55
C ARG A 605 -46.76 -25.92 19.62
N GLU A 606 -46.20 -27.11 19.45
CA GLU A 606 -46.86 -28.38 19.12
C GLU A 606 -45.78 -29.38 18.68
N ASN A 607 -45.85 -30.58 19.24
CA ASN A 607 -44.96 -31.73 19.04
C ASN A 607 -43.64 -31.71 19.82
N PHE A 608 -43.70 -32.19 21.06
CA PHE A 608 -43.09 -33.48 21.45
C PHE A 608 -43.52 -33.79 22.90
N SER A 609 -44.75 -34.27 23.02
CA SER A 609 -45.21 -35.03 24.17
C SER A 609 -45.07 -36.51 23.80
N GLN A 610 -43.96 -37.15 24.17
CA GLN A 610 -43.89 -38.60 24.42
C GLN A 610 -42.45 -39.00 24.77
N GLU A 611 -42.36 -39.84 25.81
CA GLU A 611 -41.24 -40.72 26.14
C GLU A 611 -40.04 -40.06 26.84
N ASP A 612 -40.08 -40.02 28.17
CA ASP A 612 -39.22 -40.92 28.95
C ASP A 612 -39.63 -40.94 30.42
N ASP A 613 -40.36 -42.00 30.75
CA ASP A 613 -40.70 -42.42 32.11
C ASP A 613 -40.21 -43.87 32.22
N SER A 614 -38.93 -44.07 32.56
CA SER A 614 -38.46 -45.37 33.06
C SER A 614 -37.20 -45.29 33.94
N MET A 615 -37.43 -45.65 35.20
CA MET A 615 -36.53 -46.33 36.15
C MET A 615 -35.47 -45.55 36.94
N MET A 616 -35.94 -45.20 38.14
CA MET A 616 -35.27 -45.22 39.44
C MET A 616 -34.37 -46.45 39.74
N GLU A 617 -33.37 -46.18 40.59
CA GLU A 617 -32.82 -46.97 41.70
C GLU A 617 -31.79 -48.11 41.47
N THR A 618 -30.60 -47.92 42.06
CA THR A 618 -29.96 -48.77 43.10
C THR A 618 -28.64 -48.07 43.51
N SER A 619 -28.62 -47.33 44.63
CA SER A 619 -28.26 -47.76 46.00
C SER A 619 -26.75 -47.97 46.25
N ASP A 620 -26.25 -47.20 47.23
CA ASP A 620 -24.97 -47.27 47.93
C ASP A 620 -24.48 -48.69 48.28
N SER A 621 -23.15 -48.87 48.32
CA SER A 621 -22.49 -49.55 49.43
C SER A 621 -21.03 -49.11 49.61
N SER A 622 -20.70 -48.92 50.88
CA SER A 622 -19.46 -48.51 51.54
C SER A 622 -18.46 -49.64 51.78
N CYS A 623 -17.17 -49.28 51.97
CA CYS A 623 -16.06 -50.03 52.60
C CYS A 623 -15.63 -51.34 51.87
N ASP A 624 -14.36 -51.66 51.63
CA ASP A 624 -13.07 -51.38 52.29
C ASP A 624 -11.97 -50.94 51.30
#